data_AF-A0A0C2HGS1-F1
#
_entry.id   AF-A0A0C2HGS1-F1
#
_cell.length_a   1.000
_cell.length_b   1.000
_cell.length_c   1.000
_cell.angle_alpha   90.00
_cell.angle_beta   90.00
_cell.angle_gamma   90.00
#
_symmetry.space_group_name_H-M   'P 1'
#
loop_
_entity.id
_entity.type
_entity.pdbx_description
1 polymer ?
#
loop_
_entity_poly.entity_id
_entity_poly.type
_entity_poly.pdbx_seq_one_letter_code
_entity_poly.pdbx_strand_id
1 'polypeptide(L)' 'MGLLRYCAWCDSFLGVKAGKGHQVREDRSEVDTAAICPPCFAKLAEEISLPVEMEGDSRI' A
#
# COMPACT_ATOMS: atom_id res chain seq x y z
N MET A 1 -1.67 20.72 -9.83
CA MET A 1 -0.63 19.92 -9.12
C MET A 1 -1.18 18.52 -8.94
N GLY A 2 -0.33 17.50 -8.93
CA GLY A 2 -0.71 16.10 -8.77
C GLY A 2 0.03 15.48 -7.60
N LEU A 3 -0.48 14.39 -7.07
CA LEU A 3 0.11 13.65 -5.94
C LEU A 3 0.82 12.41 -6.51
N LEU A 4 2.11 12.23 -6.18
CA LEU A 4 2.84 11.04 -6.61
C LEU A 4 2.27 9.82 -5.87
N ARG A 5 2.04 8.73 -6.59
CA ARG A 5 1.48 7.50 -6.02
C ARG A 5 2.57 6.44 -5.96
N TYR A 6 2.67 5.79 -4.81
CA TYR A 6 3.57 4.67 -4.60
C TYR A 6 2.82 3.50 -3.99
N CYS A 7 3.30 2.29 -4.24
CA CYS A 7 2.75 1.11 -3.59
C CYS A 7 3.18 1.10 -2.11
N ALA A 8 2.22 1.04 -1.20
CA ALA A 8 2.47 1.00 0.24
C ALA A 8 3.22 -0.26 0.72
N TRP A 9 3.30 -1.31 -0.11
CA TRP A 9 3.91 -2.59 0.23
C TRP A 9 5.33 -2.76 -0.31
N CYS A 10 5.67 -2.12 -1.42
CA CYS A 10 6.94 -2.34 -2.11
C CYS A 10 7.58 -1.08 -2.68
N ASP A 11 7.01 0.09 -2.38
CA ASP A 11 7.50 1.41 -2.80
C ASP A 11 7.62 1.60 -4.32
N SER A 12 7.03 0.72 -5.12
CA SER A 12 7.01 0.87 -6.58
C SER A 12 6.20 2.11 -6.97
N PHE A 13 6.69 2.87 -7.94
CA PHE A 13 5.99 4.04 -8.46
C PHE A 13 4.76 3.62 -9.28
N LEU A 14 3.61 4.19 -8.97
CA LEU A 14 2.31 3.87 -9.58
C LEU A 14 1.75 5.00 -10.45
N GLY A 15 2.52 6.08 -10.65
CA GLY A 15 2.11 7.24 -11.44
C GLY A 15 1.67 8.43 -10.59
N VAL A 16 0.97 9.36 -11.22
CA VAL A 16 0.52 10.61 -10.59
C VAL A 16 -1.01 10.60 -10.49
N LYS A 17 -1.54 10.88 -9.31
CA LYS A 17 -2.97 11.10 -9.08
C LYS A 17 -3.30 12.57 -9.32
N ALA A 18 -4.40 12.85 -10.00
CA ALA A 18 -5.00 14.19 -9.96
C ALA A 18 -5.47 14.47 -8.52
N GLY A 19 -4.94 15.53 -7.89
CA GLY A 19 -5.24 15.87 -6.51
C GLY A 19 -4.34 16.98 -5.96
N LYS A 20 -4.71 17.56 -4.82
CA LYS A 20 -3.91 18.62 -4.18
C LYS A 20 -2.74 18.01 -3.38
N GLY A 21 -1.73 17.47 -4.05
CA GLY A 21 -0.46 17.16 -3.38
C GLY A 21 0.34 18.43 -3.11
N HIS A 22 0.94 18.53 -1.93
CA HIS A 22 1.79 19.66 -1.55
C HIS A 22 3.26 19.22 -1.56
N GLN A 23 4.14 20.12 -2.00
CA GLN A 23 5.57 19.98 -1.72
C GLN A 23 5.83 20.52 -0.32
N VAL A 24 6.44 19.70 0.55
CA VAL A 24 6.69 20.06 1.96
C VAL A 24 8.07 20.71 2.10
N ARG A 25 9.07 20.25 1.33
CA ARG A 25 10.43 20.78 1.25
C ARG A 25 10.98 20.61 -0.16
N GLU A 26 12.11 21.23 -0.46
CA GLU A 26 12.78 21.11 -1.77
C GLU A 26 13.00 19.65 -2.19
N ASP A 27 13.34 18.78 -1.22
CA ASP A 27 13.61 17.36 -1.39
C ASP A 27 12.47 16.43 -0.96
N ARG A 28 11.34 16.96 -0.47
CA ARG A 28 10.23 16.16 0.08
C ARG A 28 8.86 16.62 -0.41
N SER A 29 8.12 15.67 -0.96
CA SER A 29 6.75 15.86 -1.42
C SER A 29 5.81 14.89 -0.73
N GLU A 30 4.55 15.27 -0.62
CA GLU A 30 3.50 14.33 -0.24
C GLU A 30 3.36 13.23 -1.28
N VAL A 31 3.03 12.03 -0.81
CA VAL A 31 2.80 10.85 -1.63
C VAL A 31 1.51 10.15 -1.21
N ASP A 32 0.79 9.59 -2.17
CA ASP A 32 -0.35 8.71 -1.91
C ASP A 32 0.19 7.32 -1.52
N THR A 33 0.16 7.01 -0.22
CA THR A 33 0.54 5.71 0.34
C THR A 33 -0.66 4.80 0.58
N ALA A 34 -1.86 5.14 0.10
CA ALA A 34 -3.04 4.26 0.21
C ALA A 34 -3.15 3.30 -0.99
N ALA A 35 -2.23 3.38 -1.95
CA ALA A 35 -2.24 2.56 -3.16
C ALA A 35 -1.46 1.24 -2.97
N ILE A 36 -1.97 0.17 -3.56
CA ILE A 36 -1.29 -1.13 -3.64
C ILE A 36 -1.15 -1.52 -5.13
N CYS A 37 0.02 -2.04 -5.52
CA CYS A 37 0.24 -2.50 -6.89
C CYS A 37 -0.44 -3.86 -7.13
N PRO A 38 -0.81 -4.20 -8.37
CA PRO A 38 -1.49 -5.48 -8.66
C PRO A 38 -0.71 -6.72 -8.18
N PRO A 39 0.63 -6.81 -8.32
CA PRO A 39 1.38 -7.94 -7.77
C PRO A 39 1.31 -8.08 -6.25
N CYS A 40 1.42 -6.97 -5.51
CA CYS A 40 1.31 -7.00 -4.04
C CYS A 40 -0.12 -7.33 -3.60
N PHE A 41 -1.13 -6.83 -4.32
CA PHE A 41 -2.51 -7.16 -4.05
C PHE A 41 -2.80 -8.65 -4.28
N ALA A 42 -2.27 -9.24 -5.34
CA ALA A 42 -2.44 -10.67 -5.61
C ALA A 42 -1.86 -11.55 -4.49
N LYS A 43 -0.66 -11.22 -3.99
CA LYS A 43 -0.05 -11.92 -2.84
C LYS A 43 -0.90 -11.79 -1.57
N LEU A 44 -1.36 -10.58 -1.27
CA LEU A 44 -2.22 -10.33 -0.11
C LEU A 44 -3.53 -11.10 -0.22
N ALA A 45 -4.15 -11.12 -1.40
CA ALA A 45 -5.38 -11.86 -1.65
C ALA A 45 -5.18 -13.37 -1.47
N GLU A 46 -4.03 -13.90 -1.92
CA GLU A 46 -3.65 -15.30 -1.69
C GLU A 46 -3.54 -15.59 -0.19
N GLU A 47 -2.77 -14.80 0.55
CA GLU A 47 -2.59 -14.95 2.01
C GLU A 47 -3.91 -14.91 2.78
N ILE A 48 -4.83 -14.02 2.41
CA ILE A 48 -6.16 -13.92 3.04
C ILE A 48 -7.06 -15.11 2.66
N SER A 49 -6.90 -15.65 1.45
CA SER A 49 -7.69 -16.78 0.97
C SER A 49 -7.22 -18.13 1.52
N LEU A 50 -6.02 -18.20 2.08
CA LEU A 50 -5.55 -19.39 2.76
C LEU A 50 -6.36 -19.58 4.06
N PRO A 51 -6.84 -20.80 4.34
CA PRO A 51 -7.42 -21.08 5.65
C PRO A 51 -6.37 -20.76 6.69
N VAL A 52 -6.65 -19.74 7.52
CA VAL A 52 -5.87 -19.51 8.73
C VAL A 52 -6.05 -20.79 9.56
N GLU A 53 -5.00 -21.59 9.69
CA GLU A 53 -4.97 -22.61 10.72
C GLU A 53 -5.13 -21.85 12.04
N MET A 54 -6.36 -21.85 12.56
CA MET A 54 -6.63 -21.34 13.89
C MET A 54 -5.92 -22.29 14.84
N GLU A 55 -4.64 -22.00 15.14
CA GLU A 55 -3.99 -22.56 16.31
C GLU A 55 -4.88 -22.21 17.49
N GLY A 56 -5.62 -23.22 17.96
CA GLY A 56 -6.49 -23.11 19.10
C GLY A 56 -5.64 -22.78 20.31
N ASP A 57 -5.59 -21.51 20.69
CA ASP A 57 -5.07 -21.09 21.99
C ASP A 57 -6.05 -21.56 23.07
N SER A 58 -5.92 -22.83 23.45
CA SER A 58 -6.58 -23.42 24.62
C SER A 58 -5.87 -22.92 25.88
N ARG A 59 -6.09 -21.66 26.22
CA ARG A 59 -5.71 -21.06 27.50
C ARG A 59 -6.83 -20.17 28.04
N ILE A 60 -7.98 -20.75 28.36
CA ILE A 60 -8.85 -20.30 29.47
C ILE A 60 -9.49 -21.54 30.11
#